data_AF-A0A2M7HBA8-F1
#
_entry.id   AF-A0A2M7HBA8-F1
#
_cell.length_a   1.000
_cell.length_b   1.000
_cell.length_c   1.000
_cell.angle_alpha   90.00
_cell.angle_beta   90.00
_cell.angle_gamma   90.00
#
_symmetry.space_group_name_H-M   'P 1'
#
loop_
_entity.id
_entity.type
_entity.pdbx_description
1 polymer ?
#
loop_
_entity_poly.entity_id
_entity_poly.type
_entity_poly.pdbx_seq_one_letter_code
_entity_poly.pdbx_strand_id
1 'polypeptide(L)'
;MIVKHTDRQRKETIFFAYQAPPKGENDVCADALRSAIQSFNSHQKKFTAISWENFKTSAQISQEVQSAISGCSIFACDATHFNPNVLFELGYAIGKGKEILILLNETVDGAAARYHDSFLKGYRYHPFTNRNEISAALQNKHYSNNIGRQLLDQKVSTISDLFYIKSSVSTEASIELTAYIDKLSVLKIVDDIAESKFKTNDWYARSILATQVVLIDFIGSNMAGASYENAWKAFYAGLALSLDRKVLITAPAKFRPPLDLHEIVITYRDPSNLIDSATPLINEWLNDSKQPSSETAQPVIDRKLDLLKLAIGEGIAEQERDRLQYYFVETPEYRAALEKSHVLIVGSKGTGKTESPLIY
;
A
#
# COMPACT_ATOMS: atom_id res chain seq x y z
N MET A 1 13.12 -15.18 54.22
CA MET A 1 13.43 -15.84 52.92
C MET A 1 12.61 -15.10 51.86
N ILE A 2 13.22 -14.12 51.19
CA ILE A 2 12.51 -13.29 50.20
C ILE A 2 12.37 -14.13 48.94
N VAL A 3 11.14 -14.54 48.62
CA VAL A 3 10.81 -15.19 47.36
C VAL A 3 11.00 -14.15 46.26
N LYS A 4 12.11 -14.24 45.54
CA LYS A 4 12.27 -13.55 44.26
C LYS A 4 11.19 -14.11 43.33
N HIS A 5 10.14 -13.32 43.08
CA HIS A 5 9.33 -13.52 41.89
C HIS A 5 10.26 -13.37 40.68
N THR A 6 10.69 -14.50 40.13
CA THR A 6 11.31 -14.55 38.81
C THR A 6 10.29 -14.05 37.82
N ASP A 7 10.47 -12.80 37.42
CA ASP A 7 9.80 -12.19 36.27
C ASP A 7 10.06 -13.09 35.07
N ARG A 8 9.04 -13.87 34.70
CA ARG A 8 9.12 -14.82 33.59
C ARG A 8 9.08 -13.96 32.34
N GLN A 9 10.26 -13.53 31.86
CA GLN A 9 10.39 -12.66 30.70
C GLN A 9 9.44 -13.13 29.59
N ARG A 10 8.47 -12.28 29.24
CA ARG A 10 7.49 -12.56 28.20
C ARG A 10 8.26 -12.80 26.91
N LYS A 11 8.10 -13.98 26.31
CA LYS A 11 8.75 -14.30 25.04
C LYS A 11 8.29 -13.32 23.98
N GLU A 12 9.23 -12.83 23.18
CA GLU A 12 8.94 -12.05 21.98
C GLU A 12 8.25 -12.96 20.94
N THR A 13 7.40 -12.40 20.09
CA THR A 13 6.60 -13.20 19.14
C THR A 13 7.14 -13.04 17.71
N ILE A 14 7.21 -14.16 16.99
CA ILE A 14 7.38 -14.21 15.54
C ILE A 14 6.05 -14.65 14.93
N PHE A 15 5.46 -13.84 14.08
CA PHE A 15 4.22 -14.17 13.38
C PHE A 15 4.52 -14.69 11.98
N PHE A 16 3.99 -15.86 11.62
CA PHE A 16 4.13 -16.47 10.31
C PHE A 16 2.84 -16.35 9.48
N ALA A 17 2.97 -15.68 8.34
CA ALA A 17 1.96 -15.52 7.31
C ALA A 17 2.27 -16.41 6.10
N TYR A 18 1.30 -17.21 5.66
CA TYR A 18 1.45 -18.05 4.46
C TYR A 18 0.09 -18.48 3.95
N GLN A 19 0.02 -18.86 2.67
CA GLN A 19 -1.22 -19.26 2.04
C GLN A 19 -1.78 -20.54 2.70
N ALA A 20 -3.09 -20.53 2.97
CA ALA A 20 -3.80 -21.75 3.36
C ALA A 20 -3.78 -22.76 2.19
N PRO A 21 -3.47 -24.04 2.44
CA PRO A 21 -3.53 -25.06 1.40
C PRO A 21 -4.95 -25.17 0.84
N PRO A 22 -5.11 -25.49 -0.45
CA PRO A 22 -6.40 -25.87 -1.01
C PRO A 22 -7.03 -27.00 -0.19
N LYS A 23 -8.37 -27.00 -0.08
CA LYS A 23 -9.07 -28.00 0.73
C LYS A 23 -8.78 -29.41 0.21
N GLY A 24 -8.16 -30.24 1.07
CA GLY A 24 -7.86 -31.64 0.76
C GLY A 24 -6.54 -31.85 0.03
N GLU A 25 -5.73 -30.81 -0.14
CA GLU A 25 -4.41 -30.90 -0.79
C GLU A 25 -3.29 -30.61 0.21
N ASN A 26 -2.14 -31.26 0.01
CA ASN A 26 -0.92 -30.94 0.72
C ASN A 26 -0.23 -29.76 0.01
N ASP A 27 0.32 -28.85 0.79
CA ASP A 27 1.09 -27.71 0.30
C ASP A 27 2.49 -27.78 0.91
N VAL A 28 3.50 -27.97 0.06
CA VAL A 28 4.89 -28.18 0.48
C VAL A 28 5.44 -27.00 1.28
N CYS A 29 4.98 -25.78 0.99
CA CYS A 29 5.40 -24.58 1.69
C CYS A 29 4.78 -24.52 3.09
N ALA A 30 3.46 -24.72 3.18
CA ALA A 30 2.74 -24.76 4.45
C ALA A 30 3.28 -25.85 5.38
N ASP A 31 3.58 -27.04 4.86
CA ASP A 31 4.11 -28.15 5.66
C ASP A 31 5.53 -27.86 6.18
N ALA A 32 6.39 -27.26 5.36
CA ALA A 32 7.71 -26.80 5.78
C ALA A 32 7.63 -25.74 6.88
N LEU A 33 6.71 -24.77 6.75
CA LEU A 33 6.48 -23.69 7.72
C LEU A 33 5.92 -24.21 9.04
N ARG A 34 4.90 -25.07 9.02
CA ARG A 34 4.36 -25.74 10.22
C ARG A 34 5.45 -26.50 10.96
N SER A 35 6.23 -27.29 10.22
CA SER A 35 7.35 -28.06 10.77
C SER A 35 8.43 -27.16 11.38
N ALA A 36 8.74 -26.03 10.74
CA ALA A 36 9.70 -25.05 11.24
C ALA A 36 9.20 -24.37 12.52
N ILE A 37 7.94 -23.92 12.56
CA ILE A 37 7.32 -23.30 13.73
C ILE A 37 7.35 -24.26 14.94
N GLN A 38 6.94 -25.52 14.72
CA GLN A 38 6.94 -26.53 15.78
C GLN A 38 8.37 -26.81 16.29
N SER A 39 9.34 -26.96 15.37
CA SER A 39 10.74 -27.21 15.72
C SER A 39 11.41 -26.02 16.41
N PHE A 40 11.05 -24.79 16.02
CA PHE A 40 11.57 -23.56 16.62
C PHE A 40 11.08 -23.42 18.07
N ASN A 41 9.79 -23.64 18.30
CA ASN A 41 9.17 -23.49 19.62
C ASN A 41 9.67 -24.51 20.66
N SER A 42 10.09 -25.71 20.25
CA SER A 42 10.59 -26.73 21.18
C SER A 42 11.98 -26.40 21.75
N HIS A 43 12.77 -25.55 21.09
CA HIS A 43 14.16 -25.27 21.47
C HIS A 43 14.40 -23.80 21.89
N GLN A 44 13.41 -22.91 21.77
CA GLN A 44 13.59 -21.47 21.98
C GLN A 44 13.06 -20.96 23.32
N LYS A 45 13.91 -20.21 24.02
CA LYS A 45 13.58 -19.57 25.31
C LYS A 45 13.14 -18.11 25.17
N LYS A 46 13.63 -17.40 24.14
CA LYS A 46 13.40 -15.96 23.96
C LYS A 46 12.19 -15.63 23.07
N PHE A 47 12.00 -16.40 22.00
CA PHE A 47 10.93 -16.17 21.04
C PHE A 47 9.88 -17.29 21.07
N THR A 48 8.67 -16.96 20.67
CA THR A 48 7.59 -17.89 20.32
C THR A 48 7.16 -17.63 18.89
N ALA A 49 7.17 -18.66 18.05
CA ALA A 49 6.63 -18.61 16.70
C ALA A 49 5.14 -19.00 16.72
N ILE A 50 4.29 -18.18 16.10
CA ILE A 50 2.86 -18.43 15.89
C ILE A 50 2.51 -18.19 14.42
N SER A 51 1.34 -18.65 13.99
CA SER A 51 0.81 -18.37 12.64
C SER A 51 -0.68 -18.06 12.69
N TRP A 52 -1.24 -17.61 11.57
CA TRP A 52 -2.69 -17.42 11.43
C TRP A 52 -3.50 -18.69 11.79
N GLU A 53 -2.91 -19.89 11.66
CA GLU A 53 -3.58 -21.15 12.01
C GLU A 53 -3.96 -21.25 13.49
N ASN A 54 -3.30 -20.48 14.36
CA ASN A 54 -3.61 -20.38 15.78
C ASN A 54 -4.97 -19.71 16.07
N PHE A 55 -5.58 -19.06 15.07
CA PHE A 55 -6.82 -18.27 15.21
C PHE A 55 -8.02 -18.90 14.48
N LYS A 56 -7.89 -20.09 13.88
CA LYS A 56 -8.92 -20.75 13.05
C LYS A 56 -10.29 -20.94 13.71
N THR A 57 -10.35 -20.94 15.04
CA THR A 57 -11.60 -21.16 15.80
C THR A 57 -12.30 -19.86 16.21
N SER A 58 -11.73 -18.70 15.89
CA SER A 58 -12.32 -17.41 16.25
C SER A 58 -13.40 -16.96 15.28
N ALA A 59 -14.38 -16.21 15.79
CA ALA A 59 -15.36 -15.50 14.98
C ALA A 59 -14.79 -14.21 14.35
N GLN A 60 -13.65 -13.71 14.83
CA GLN A 60 -13.03 -12.43 14.44
C GLN A 60 -11.57 -12.61 14.00
N ILE A 61 -11.33 -13.62 13.14
CA ILE A 61 -9.99 -14.04 12.73
C ILE A 61 -9.15 -12.87 12.19
N SER A 62 -9.70 -12.01 11.33
CA SER A 62 -8.96 -10.89 10.72
C SER A 62 -8.42 -9.91 11.76
N GLN A 63 -9.24 -9.58 12.76
CA GLN A 63 -8.88 -8.63 13.82
C GLN A 63 -7.84 -9.23 14.77
N GLU A 64 -7.98 -10.53 15.08
CA GLU A 64 -7.00 -11.26 15.90
C GLU A 64 -5.64 -11.40 15.18
N VAL A 65 -5.65 -11.68 13.87
CA VAL A 65 -4.45 -11.73 13.04
C VAL A 65 -3.77 -10.37 12.99
N GLN A 66 -4.50 -9.28 12.71
CA GLN A 66 -3.93 -7.92 12.71
C GLN A 66 -3.38 -7.52 14.09
N SER A 67 -4.06 -7.93 15.17
CA SER A 67 -3.58 -7.74 16.55
C SER A 67 -2.31 -8.54 16.82
N ALA A 68 -2.23 -9.78 16.35
CA ALA A 68 -1.05 -10.63 16.48
C ALA A 68 0.14 -10.09 15.69
N ILE A 69 -0.09 -9.55 14.48
CA ILE A 69 0.93 -8.85 13.68
C ILE A 69 1.37 -7.59 14.41
N SER A 70 0.44 -6.76 14.91
CA SER A 70 0.76 -5.56 15.68
C SER A 70 1.55 -5.85 16.96
N GLY A 71 1.33 -7.01 17.58
CA GLY A 71 2.01 -7.44 18.80
C GLY A 71 3.31 -8.21 18.59
N CYS A 72 3.66 -8.60 17.36
CA CYS A 72 4.89 -9.35 17.10
C CYS A 72 6.13 -8.44 17.05
N SER A 73 7.30 -9.04 17.25
CA SER A 73 8.59 -8.38 17.01
C SER A 73 9.05 -8.59 15.56
N ILE A 74 8.78 -9.79 15.02
CA ILE A 74 9.19 -10.22 13.68
C ILE A 74 7.96 -10.74 12.95
N PHE A 75 7.76 -10.28 11.72
CA PHE A 75 6.79 -10.81 10.78
C PHE A 75 7.53 -11.62 9.71
N ALA A 76 7.22 -12.91 9.62
CA ALA A 76 7.76 -13.82 8.62
C ALA A 76 6.65 -14.18 7.63
N CYS A 77 6.89 -14.05 6.33
CA CYS A 77 5.89 -14.37 5.31
C CYS A 77 6.43 -15.24 4.20
N ASP A 78 5.59 -16.14 3.71
CA ASP A 78 5.83 -16.89 2.48
C ASP A 78 5.29 -16.13 1.26
N ALA A 79 6.21 -15.63 0.43
CA ALA A 79 5.89 -14.90 -0.79
C ALA A 79 5.80 -15.79 -2.05
N THR A 80 5.84 -17.11 -1.91
CA THR A 80 5.90 -18.06 -3.06
C THR A 80 4.72 -17.90 -4.02
N HIS A 81 3.51 -17.76 -3.50
CA HIS A 81 2.28 -17.75 -4.31
C HIS A 81 1.68 -16.37 -4.57
N PHE A 82 2.26 -15.29 -4.02
CA PHE A 82 1.70 -13.93 -4.13
C PHE A 82 0.24 -13.88 -3.66
N ASN A 83 -0.03 -14.49 -2.51
CA ASN A 83 -1.38 -14.51 -1.95
C ASN A 83 -1.77 -13.10 -1.47
N PRO A 84 -2.94 -12.55 -1.86
CA PRO A 84 -3.35 -11.21 -1.44
C PRO A 84 -3.46 -11.02 0.08
N ASN A 85 -3.85 -12.03 0.86
CA ASN A 85 -3.84 -11.92 2.33
C ASN A 85 -2.41 -11.75 2.83
N VAL A 86 -1.50 -12.62 2.40
CA VAL A 86 -0.11 -12.59 2.86
C VAL A 86 0.56 -11.27 2.48
N LEU A 87 0.29 -10.74 1.29
CA LEU A 87 0.83 -9.44 0.87
C LEU A 87 0.18 -8.27 1.60
N PHE A 88 -1.12 -8.33 1.91
CA PHE A 88 -1.78 -7.38 2.81
C PHE A 88 -1.14 -7.38 4.20
N GLU A 89 -0.98 -8.55 4.81
CA GLU A 89 -0.34 -8.72 6.12
C GLU A 89 1.11 -8.21 6.10
N LEU A 90 1.85 -8.43 5.01
CA LEU A 90 3.19 -7.89 4.81
C LEU A 90 3.20 -6.35 4.78
N GLY A 91 2.31 -5.75 4.00
CA GLY A 91 2.16 -4.29 3.96
C GLY A 91 1.80 -3.72 5.34
N TYR A 92 0.88 -4.38 6.04
CA TYR A 92 0.46 -4.00 7.38
C TYR A 92 1.59 -4.11 8.41
N ALA A 93 2.36 -5.21 8.39
CA ALA A 93 3.51 -5.41 9.24
C ALA A 93 4.61 -4.36 8.99
N ILE A 94 4.84 -3.99 7.72
CA ILE A 94 5.79 -2.94 7.37
C ILE A 94 5.38 -1.60 8.00
N GLY A 95 4.12 -1.17 7.85
CA GLY A 95 3.69 0.10 8.43
C GLY A 95 3.59 0.10 9.95
N LYS A 96 3.44 -1.07 10.60
CA LYS A 96 3.61 -1.23 12.06
C LYS A 96 5.08 -1.33 12.50
N GLY A 97 6.05 -1.13 11.60
CA GLY A 97 7.48 -1.09 11.91
C GLY A 97 8.07 -2.43 12.36
N LYS A 98 7.56 -3.54 11.83
CA LYS A 98 8.05 -4.88 12.17
C LYS A 98 9.34 -5.23 11.44
N GLU A 99 10.17 -6.05 12.07
CA GLU A 99 11.27 -6.72 11.38
C GLU A 99 10.69 -7.77 10.41
N ILE A 100 11.13 -7.76 9.17
CA ILE A 100 10.49 -8.52 8.08
C ILE A 100 11.40 -9.65 7.59
N LEU A 101 10.90 -10.88 7.66
CA LEU A 101 11.51 -12.06 7.04
C LEU A 101 10.66 -12.53 5.85
N ILE A 102 11.13 -12.30 4.63
CA ILE A 102 10.48 -12.83 3.43
C ILE A 102 11.08 -14.19 3.10
N LEU A 103 10.24 -15.21 2.97
CA LEU A 103 10.59 -16.57 2.57
C LEU A 103 10.06 -16.82 1.15
N LEU A 104 10.83 -17.55 0.34
CA LEU A 104 10.44 -17.91 -1.02
C LEU A 104 10.85 -19.35 -1.34
N ASN A 105 9.93 -20.17 -1.82
CA ASN A 105 10.27 -21.49 -2.35
C ASN A 105 10.47 -21.42 -3.87
N GLU A 106 11.74 -21.31 -4.27
CA GLU A 106 12.15 -21.20 -5.67
C GLU A 106 11.86 -22.46 -6.50
N THR A 107 11.60 -23.60 -5.86
CA THR A 107 11.27 -24.85 -6.57
C THR A 107 9.83 -24.88 -7.07
N VAL A 108 8.97 -23.99 -6.56
CA VAL A 108 7.61 -23.82 -7.07
C VAL A 108 7.66 -23.07 -8.40
N ASP A 109 6.94 -23.61 -9.40
CA ASP A 109 6.97 -23.11 -10.76
C ASP A 109 6.63 -21.60 -10.84
N GLY A 110 7.51 -20.87 -11.52
CA GLY A 110 7.40 -19.43 -11.71
C GLY A 110 7.57 -18.57 -10.43
N ALA A 111 7.84 -19.13 -9.25
CA ALA A 111 7.93 -18.35 -8.01
C ALA A 111 9.08 -17.32 -8.04
N ALA A 112 10.28 -17.75 -8.44
CA ALA A 112 11.44 -16.87 -8.55
C ALA A 112 11.26 -15.76 -9.59
N ALA A 113 10.73 -16.10 -10.77
CA ALA A 113 10.43 -15.13 -11.83
C ALA A 113 9.37 -14.11 -11.38
N ARG A 114 8.28 -14.60 -10.77
CA ARG A 114 7.21 -13.74 -10.22
C ARG A 114 7.75 -12.76 -9.19
N TYR A 115 8.63 -13.21 -8.29
CA TYR A 115 9.26 -12.33 -7.32
C TYR A 115 10.17 -11.29 -7.99
N HIS A 116 11.02 -11.71 -8.93
CA HIS A 116 11.95 -10.83 -9.63
C HIS A 116 11.27 -9.75 -10.48
N ASP A 117 10.13 -10.08 -11.09
CA ASP A 117 9.37 -9.16 -11.93
C ASP A 117 8.35 -8.34 -11.15
N SER A 118 8.24 -8.57 -9.84
CA SER A 118 7.24 -7.91 -9.01
C SER A 118 7.67 -6.55 -8.46
N PHE A 119 6.72 -5.87 -7.82
CA PHE A 119 6.98 -4.72 -6.96
C PHE A 119 7.90 -5.06 -5.77
N LEU A 120 8.07 -6.33 -5.39
CA LEU A 120 9.03 -6.74 -4.36
C LEU A 120 10.46 -6.90 -4.89
N LYS A 121 10.69 -6.64 -6.18
CA LYS A 121 12.02 -6.68 -6.80
C LYS A 121 13.02 -5.84 -6.01
N GLY A 122 14.18 -6.42 -5.74
CA GLY A 122 15.26 -5.76 -5.01
C GLY A 122 15.17 -5.88 -3.49
N TYR A 123 14.03 -6.35 -2.95
CA TYR A 123 13.95 -6.73 -1.55
C TYR A 123 14.52 -8.13 -1.33
N ARG A 124 15.18 -8.31 -0.19
CA ARG A 124 15.81 -9.57 0.18
C ARG A 124 14.77 -10.57 0.64
N TYR A 125 14.76 -11.75 0.04
CA TYR A 125 14.10 -12.94 0.55
C TYR A 125 15.12 -14.01 0.93
N HIS A 126 14.66 -15.05 1.63
CA HIS A 126 15.44 -16.25 1.95
C HIS A 126 14.81 -17.45 1.26
N PRO A 127 15.57 -18.15 0.40
CA PRO A 127 15.06 -19.34 -0.26
C PRO A 127 14.80 -20.44 0.77
N PHE A 128 13.74 -21.22 0.56
CA PHE A 128 13.48 -22.41 1.35
C PHE A 128 12.77 -23.51 0.54
N THR A 129 13.02 -24.75 0.91
CA THR A 129 12.34 -25.96 0.42
C THR A 129 11.87 -26.82 1.58
N ASN A 130 12.44 -26.62 2.78
CA ASN A 130 12.22 -27.45 3.94
C ASN A 130 12.38 -26.67 5.24
N ARG A 131 12.02 -27.31 6.36
CA ARG A 131 12.05 -26.70 7.70
C ARG A 131 13.44 -26.24 8.16
N ASN A 132 14.51 -26.88 7.70
CA ASN A 132 15.87 -26.61 8.20
C ASN A 132 16.37 -25.27 7.66
N GLU A 133 16.05 -24.96 6.39
CA GLU A 133 16.38 -23.68 5.76
C GLU A 133 15.62 -22.52 6.42
N ILE A 134 14.33 -22.70 6.70
CA ILE A 134 13.54 -21.72 7.46
C ILE A 134 14.15 -21.51 8.85
N SER A 135 14.52 -22.60 9.54
CA SER A 135 15.14 -22.53 10.86
C SER A 135 16.48 -21.79 10.82
N ALA A 136 17.30 -22.00 9.78
CA ALA A 136 18.55 -21.29 9.58
C ALA A 136 18.33 -19.78 9.36
N ALA A 137 17.33 -19.39 8.56
CA ALA A 137 16.98 -17.98 8.33
C ALA A 137 16.59 -17.27 9.64
N LEU A 138 15.84 -17.94 10.51
CA LEU A 138 15.49 -17.41 11.84
C LEU A 138 16.69 -17.29 12.77
N GLN A 139 17.59 -18.28 12.77
CA GLN A 139 18.78 -18.31 13.64
C GLN A 139 19.80 -17.24 13.26
N ASN A 140 20.02 -17.02 11.96
CA ASN A 140 20.97 -16.05 11.44
C ASN A 140 20.47 -14.60 11.53
N LYS A 141 19.29 -14.39 12.10
CA LYS A 141 18.66 -13.08 12.29
C LYS A 141 18.47 -12.28 11.02
N HIS A 142 18.13 -12.94 9.92
CA HIS A 142 18.03 -12.30 8.62
C HIS A 142 16.73 -11.50 8.38
N TYR A 143 16.08 -11.04 9.46
CA TYR A 143 14.84 -10.26 9.43
C TYR A 143 15.07 -8.73 9.35
N SER A 144 16.33 -8.29 9.36
CA SER A 144 16.71 -6.88 9.20
C SER A 144 16.70 -6.48 7.73
N ASN A 145 15.50 -6.27 7.22
CA ASN A 145 15.26 -5.76 5.88
C ASN A 145 14.89 -4.27 6.00
N ASN A 146 15.65 -3.39 5.34
CA ASN A 146 15.42 -1.95 5.30
C ASN A 146 14.10 -1.53 4.62
N ILE A 147 13.19 -2.46 4.28
CA ILE A 147 11.97 -2.17 3.51
C ILE A 147 11.13 -1.13 4.23
N GLY A 148 10.83 -1.35 5.52
CA GLY A 148 10.03 -0.38 6.29
C GLY A 148 10.69 0.98 6.37
N ARG A 149 12.00 1.01 6.62
CA ARG A 149 12.76 2.26 6.63
C ARG A 149 12.73 2.98 5.27
N GLN A 150 12.95 2.24 4.18
CA GLN A 150 12.94 2.78 2.83
C GLN A 150 11.57 3.37 2.46
N LEU A 151 10.49 2.69 2.84
CA LEU A 151 9.13 3.11 2.50
C LEU A 151 8.58 4.19 3.45
N LEU A 152 9.02 4.25 4.71
CA LEU A 152 8.40 5.09 5.73
C LEU A 152 9.25 6.28 6.18
N ASP A 153 10.58 6.27 6.02
CA ASP A 153 11.46 7.42 6.35
C ASP A 153 11.38 8.51 5.27
N GLN A 154 10.17 8.91 4.89
CA GLN A 154 9.91 9.86 3.82
C GLN A 154 9.33 11.15 4.40
N LYS A 155 9.97 12.28 4.12
CA LYS A 155 9.42 13.60 4.48
C LYS A 155 8.31 13.96 3.49
N VAL A 156 7.09 14.10 3.98
CA VAL A 156 5.93 14.48 3.17
C VAL A 156 5.38 15.80 3.70
N SER A 157 5.34 16.83 2.85
CA SER A 157 4.94 18.20 3.22
C SER A 157 3.54 18.59 2.73
N THR A 158 2.96 17.84 1.79
CA THR A 158 1.70 18.19 1.13
C THR A 158 0.70 17.07 1.35
N ILE A 159 -0.45 17.39 1.95
CA ILE A 159 -1.53 16.45 2.19
C ILE A 159 -2.56 16.62 1.07
N SER A 160 -2.78 15.57 0.28
CA SER A 160 -3.95 15.46 -0.60
C SER A 160 -5.06 14.73 0.17
N ASP A 161 -6.33 14.92 -0.18
CA ASP A 161 -7.43 14.31 0.55
C ASP A 161 -7.58 12.82 0.20
N LEU A 162 -7.42 12.49 -1.09
CA LEU A 162 -7.67 11.17 -1.66
C LEU A 162 -6.49 10.65 -2.49
N PHE A 163 -6.09 9.41 -2.26
CA PHE A 163 -5.25 8.64 -3.18
C PHE A 163 -6.09 7.54 -3.84
N TYR A 164 -6.20 7.58 -5.16
CA TYR A 164 -6.96 6.61 -5.95
C TYR A 164 -6.02 5.74 -6.81
N ILE A 165 -6.02 4.43 -6.57
CA ILE A 165 -5.32 3.44 -7.39
C ILE A 165 -6.31 2.79 -8.36
N LYS A 166 -6.25 3.18 -9.64
CA LYS A 166 -7.18 2.71 -10.68
C LYS A 166 -6.97 1.22 -10.98
N SER A 167 -8.03 0.58 -11.46
CA SER A 167 -7.94 -0.72 -12.15
C SER A 167 -7.09 -0.58 -13.42
N SER A 168 -6.25 -1.59 -13.71
CA SER A 168 -5.53 -1.63 -15.00
C SER A 168 -6.45 -1.88 -16.18
N VAL A 169 -7.67 -2.37 -15.92
CA VAL A 169 -8.70 -2.66 -16.91
C VAL A 169 -9.81 -1.62 -16.83
N SER A 170 -9.98 -0.85 -17.90
CA SER A 170 -11.04 0.15 -18.05
C SER A 170 -12.41 -0.50 -18.33
N THR A 171 -12.95 -1.21 -17.34
CA THR A 171 -14.34 -1.70 -17.37
C THR A 171 -15.32 -0.53 -17.20
N GLU A 172 -16.58 -0.72 -17.58
CA GLU A 172 -17.62 0.31 -17.40
C GLU A 172 -17.68 0.81 -15.95
N ALA A 173 -17.62 -0.11 -14.98
CA ALA A 173 -17.62 0.24 -13.56
C ALA A 173 -16.40 1.08 -13.16
N SER A 174 -15.22 0.78 -13.71
CA SER A 174 -13.99 1.54 -13.42
C SER A 174 -14.02 2.93 -14.09
N ILE A 175 -14.60 3.04 -15.28
CA ILE A 175 -14.80 4.31 -15.99
C ILE A 175 -15.77 5.21 -15.20
N GLU A 176 -16.91 4.68 -14.78
CA GLU A 176 -17.89 5.42 -13.97
C GLU A 176 -17.30 5.84 -12.62
N LEU A 177 -16.55 4.95 -11.94
CA LEU A 177 -15.89 5.28 -10.68
C LEU A 177 -14.86 6.40 -10.88
N THR A 178 -14.03 6.31 -11.92
CA THR A 178 -13.05 7.37 -12.26
C THR A 178 -13.77 8.70 -12.51
N ALA A 179 -14.85 8.70 -13.31
CA ALA A 179 -15.62 9.91 -13.60
C ALA A 179 -16.28 10.50 -12.35
N TYR A 180 -16.69 9.68 -11.38
CA TYR A 180 -17.17 10.14 -10.08
C TYR A 180 -16.04 10.81 -9.27
N ILE A 181 -14.87 10.17 -9.15
CA ILE A 181 -13.71 10.72 -8.44
C ILE A 181 -13.21 12.02 -9.07
N ASP A 182 -13.23 12.12 -10.39
CA ASP A 182 -12.82 13.33 -11.10
C ASP A 182 -13.71 14.53 -10.79
N LYS A 183 -15.01 14.30 -10.57
CA LYS A 183 -15.99 15.33 -10.19
C LYS A 183 -15.86 15.78 -8.72
N LEU A 184 -15.14 15.05 -7.88
CA LEU A 184 -14.92 15.46 -6.49
C LEU A 184 -14.02 16.70 -6.42
N SER A 185 -14.50 17.74 -5.75
CA SER A 185 -13.75 18.97 -5.45
C SER A 185 -12.84 18.78 -4.23
N VAL A 186 -11.88 17.87 -4.34
CA VAL A 186 -10.87 17.56 -3.32
C VAL A 186 -9.49 17.40 -3.97
N LEU A 187 -8.43 17.59 -3.21
CA LEU A 187 -7.07 17.31 -3.69
C LEU A 187 -6.90 15.80 -3.83
N LYS A 188 -6.56 15.33 -5.03
CA LYS A 188 -6.44 13.91 -5.33
C LYS A 188 -5.10 13.54 -5.96
N ILE A 189 -4.61 12.36 -5.62
CA ILE A 189 -3.52 11.66 -6.31
C ILE A 189 -4.16 10.50 -7.05
N VAL A 190 -3.90 10.35 -8.34
CA VAL A 190 -4.47 9.26 -9.14
C VAL A 190 -3.35 8.44 -9.77
N ASP A 191 -3.30 7.15 -9.46
CA ASP A 191 -2.47 6.19 -10.17
C ASP A 191 -3.24 5.60 -11.35
N ASP A 192 -2.81 5.98 -12.56
CA ASP A 192 -3.28 5.40 -13.81
C ASP A 192 -2.17 4.54 -14.43
N ILE A 193 -2.24 3.23 -14.19
CA ILE A 193 -1.28 2.24 -14.69
C ILE A 193 -1.30 2.17 -16.23
N ALA A 194 -2.44 2.48 -16.86
CA ALA A 194 -2.55 2.48 -18.32
C ALA A 194 -1.75 3.62 -18.94
N GLU A 195 -1.70 4.79 -18.27
CA GLU A 195 -0.95 5.96 -18.73
C GLU A 195 0.52 5.95 -18.29
N SER A 196 0.80 5.50 -17.06
CA SER A 196 2.15 5.52 -16.46
C SER A 196 2.47 4.16 -15.82
N LYS A 197 3.04 3.25 -16.61
CA LYS A 197 3.36 1.88 -16.18
C LYS A 197 4.42 1.74 -15.07
N PHE A 198 5.20 2.79 -14.79
CA PHE A 198 6.35 2.70 -13.87
C PHE A 198 6.22 3.69 -12.71
N LYS A 199 5.60 3.24 -11.62
CA LYS A 199 5.64 3.92 -10.30
C LYS A 199 6.44 3.05 -9.33
N THR A 200 7.33 3.66 -8.55
CA THR A 200 8.16 2.95 -7.58
C THR A 200 7.39 2.70 -6.27
N ASN A 201 7.83 1.73 -5.46
CA ASN A 201 7.25 1.53 -4.13
C ASN A 201 7.32 2.80 -3.27
N ASP A 202 8.42 3.56 -3.41
CA ASP A 202 8.59 4.84 -2.72
C ASP A 202 7.48 5.84 -3.10
N TRP A 203 7.07 5.89 -4.37
CA TRP A 203 5.98 6.77 -4.82
C TRP A 203 4.65 6.37 -4.18
N TYR A 204 4.28 5.09 -4.20
CA TYR A 204 3.05 4.63 -3.54
C TYR A 204 3.06 4.91 -2.04
N ALA A 205 4.18 4.63 -1.37
CA ALA A 205 4.32 4.91 0.06
C ALA A 205 4.22 6.41 0.36
N ARG A 206 4.84 7.29 -0.45
CA ARG A 206 4.65 8.75 -0.34
C ARG A 206 3.21 9.16 -0.53
N SER A 207 2.52 8.64 -1.55
CA SER A 207 1.12 8.94 -1.82
C SER A 207 0.23 8.54 -0.65
N ILE A 208 0.44 7.35 -0.08
CA ILE A 208 -0.29 6.90 1.13
C ILE A 208 0.01 7.80 2.34
N LEU A 209 1.28 8.15 2.57
CA LEU A 209 1.67 9.07 3.65
C LEU A 209 1.08 10.47 3.45
N ALA A 210 0.92 10.91 2.20
CA ALA A 210 0.37 12.19 1.80
C ALA A 210 -1.17 12.25 1.80
N THR A 211 -1.88 11.17 2.11
CA THR A 211 -3.36 11.17 2.01
C THR A 211 -4.04 10.55 3.23
N GLN A 212 -5.27 10.98 3.49
CA GLN A 212 -6.08 10.41 4.57
C GLN A 212 -7.00 9.28 4.08
N VAL A 213 -7.51 9.40 2.85
CA VAL A 213 -8.38 8.40 2.21
C VAL A 213 -7.63 7.72 1.07
N VAL A 214 -7.66 6.39 1.03
CA VAL A 214 -7.05 5.56 -0.01
C VAL A 214 -8.13 4.68 -0.63
N LEU A 215 -8.40 4.89 -1.92
CA LEU A 215 -9.32 4.11 -2.73
C LEU A 215 -8.54 3.22 -3.69
N ILE A 216 -8.88 1.93 -3.74
CA ILE A 216 -8.16 0.94 -4.54
C ILE A 216 -9.15 0.09 -5.33
N ASP A 217 -9.06 0.13 -6.66
CA ASP A 217 -9.99 -0.60 -7.52
C ASP A 217 -9.40 -1.95 -7.96
N PHE A 218 -9.98 -3.06 -7.49
CA PHE A 218 -9.55 -4.42 -7.83
C PHE A 218 -10.17 -4.87 -9.15
N ILE A 219 -9.43 -5.69 -9.88
CA ILE A 219 -9.96 -6.35 -11.07
C ILE A 219 -10.60 -7.70 -10.73
N GLY A 220 -11.58 -8.10 -11.52
CA GLY A 220 -12.26 -9.39 -11.37
C GLY A 220 -11.28 -10.54 -11.45
N SER A 221 -11.44 -11.57 -10.60
CA SER A 221 -10.53 -12.72 -10.51
C SER A 221 -10.43 -13.55 -11.80
N ASN A 222 -11.37 -13.37 -12.73
CA ASN A 222 -11.38 -13.98 -14.06
C ASN A 222 -10.61 -13.17 -15.12
N MET A 223 -10.09 -11.99 -14.78
CA MET A 223 -9.33 -11.15 -15.70
C MET A 223 -7.86 -11.57 -15.74
N ALA A 224 -7.23 -11.36 -16.91
CA ALA A 224 -5.79 -11.59 -17.06
C ALA A 224 -5.01 -10.70 -16.09
N GLY A 225 -4.04 -11.27 -15.37
CA GLY A 225 -3.21 -10.52 -14.42
C GLY A 225 -3.84 -10.25 -13.05
N ALA A 226 -5.13 -10.60 -12.84
CA ALA A 226 -5.86 -10.30 -11.60
C ALA A 226 -5.18 -10.81 -10.33
N SER A 227 -4.60 -12.02 -10.37
CA SER A 227 -3.90 -12.57 -9.22
C SER A 227 -2.74 -11.68 -8.77
N TYR A 228 -1.95 -11.16 -9.70
CA TYR A 228 -0.78 -10.34 -9.38
C TYR A 228 -1.20 -8.93 -8.97
N GLU A 229 -2.05 -8.28 -9.77
CA GLU A 229 -2.48 -6.91 -9.53
C GLU A 229 -3.21 -6.76 -8.19
N ASN A 230 -4.16 -7.65 -7.90
CA ASN A 230 -4.91 -7.58 -6.66
C ASN A 230 -4.02 -7.88 -5.44
N ALA A 231 -3.02 -8.76 -5.57
CA ALA A 231 -2.09 -9.05 -4.48
C ALA A 231 -1.16 -7.86 -4.19
N TRP A 232 -0.67 -7.20 -5.25
CA TRP A 232 0.10 -5.97 -5.16
C TRP A 232 -0.71 -4.81 -4.57
N LYS A 233 -1.96 -4.65 -4.99
CA LYS A 233 -2.88 -3.66 -4.42
C LYS A 233 -3.23 -3.97 -2.96
N ALA A 234 -3.38 -5.24 -2.60
CA ALA A 234 -3.61 -5.68 -1.23
C ALA A 234 -2.42 -5.31 -0.31
N PHE A 235 -1.18 -5.39 -0.80
CA PHE A 235 -0.01 -4.89 -0.07
C PHE A 235 -0.15 -3.41 0.31
N TYR A 236 -0.52 -2.55 -0.64
CA TYR A 236 -0.70 -1.13 -0.35
C TYR A 236 -1.93 -0.84 0.51
N ALA A 237 -2.99 -1.63 0.41
CA ALA A 237 -4.12 -1.57 1.32
C ALA A 237 -3.69 -1.85 2.77
N GLY A 238 -2.88 -2.90 2.98
CA GLY A 238 -2.35 -3.24 4.30
C GLY A 238 -1.43 -2.17 4.86
N LEU A 239 -0.54 -1.63 4.02
CA LEU A 239 0.32 -0.51 4.38
C LEU A 239 -0.49 0.72 4.80
N ALA A 240 -1.46 1.13 3.98
CA ALA A 240 -2.33 2.27 4.27
C ALA A 240 -3.13 2.06 5.57
N LEU A 241 -3.71 0.88 5.77
CA LEU A 241 -4.49 0.58 6.97
C LEU A 241 -3.62 0.62 8.24
N SER A 242 -2.38 0.13 8.18
CA SER A 242 -1.47 0.17 9.32
C SER A 242 -1.04 1.59 9.71
N LEU A 243 -1.14 2.55 8.79
CA LEU A 243 -0.87 3.98 8.96
C LEU A 243 -2.14 4.79 9.28
N ASP A 244 -3.20 4.10 9.72
CA ASP A 244 -4.48 4.68 10.11
C ASP A 244 -5.15 5.51 9.00
N ARG A 245 -4.93 5.12 7.74
CA ARG A 245 -5.67 5.66 6.58
C ARG A 245 -7.03 5.00 6.47
N LYS A 246 -8.01 5.75 5.94
CA LYS A 246 -9.32 5.21 5.58
C LYS A 246 -9.16 4.49 4.23
N VAL A 247 -9.27 3.16 4.23
CA VAL A 247 -9.04 2.33 3.03
C VAL A 247 -10.35 1.76 2.53
N LEU A 248 -10.65 1.96 1.24
CA LEU A 248 -11.74 1.28 0.53
C LEU A 248 -11.18 0.55 -0.68
N ILE A 249 -11.53 -0.72 -0.79
CA ILE A 249 -11.29 -1.55 -1.95
C ILE A 249 -12.62 -1.79 -2.67
N THR A 250 -12.65 -1.58 -3.98
CA THR A 250 -13.82 -1.91 -4.81
C THR A 250 -13.52 -3.17 -5.61
N ALA A 251 -14.44 -4.14 -5.64
CA ALA A 251 -14.23 -5.37 -6.41
C ALA A 251 -15.54 -5.89 -7.04
N PRO A 252 -15.51 -6.53 -8.22
CA PRO A 252 -16.72 -7.14 -8.79
C PRO A 252 -17.31 -8.23 -7.88
N ALA A 253 -18.64 -8.44 -7.91
CA ALA A 253 -19.37 -9.35 -7.00
C ALA A 253 -18.89 -10.81 -6.98
N LYS A 254 -18.20 -11.27 -8.03
CA LYS A 254 -17.61 -12.62 -8.06
C LYS A 254 -16.28 -12.71 -7.31
N PHE A 255 -15.67 -11.58 -6.98
CA PHE A 255 -14.51 -11.52 -6.12
C PHE A 255 -14.94 -11.93 -4.71
N ARG A 256 -14.30 -12.96 -4.18
CA ARG A 256 -14.48 -13.38 -2.81
C ARG A 256 -13.36 -12.73 -2.01
N PRO A 257 -13.63 -11.66 -1.25
CA PRO A 257 -12.58 -11.01 -0.49
C PRO A 257 -11.95 -12.03 0.45
N PRO A 258 -10.62 -12.15 0.40
CA PRO A 258 -9.87 -12.82 1.44
C PRO A 258 -10.23 -12.24 2.82
N LEU A 259 -10.11 -13.08 3.85
CA LEU A 259 -10.63 -12.80 5.20
C LEU A 259 -10.17 -11.44 5.75
N ASP A 260 -8.90 -11.07 5.54
CA ASP A 260 -8.31 -9.84 6.07
C ASP A 260 -8.77 -8.58 5.33
N LEU A 261 -9.36 -8.74 4.14
CA LEU A 261 -9.84 -7.65 3.31
C LEU A 261 -11.35 -7.40 3.47
N HIS A 262 -12.09 -8.29 4.14
CA HIS A 262 -13.57 -8.29 4.12
C HIS A 262 -14.20 -7.01 4.67
N GLU A 263 -13.57 -6.36 5.65
CA GLU A 263 -14.09 -5.13 6.27
C GLU A 263 -13.82 -3.87 5.45
N ILE A 264 -12.88 -3.94 4.50
CA ILE A 264 -12.46 -2.79 3.68
C ILE A 264 -12.82 -2.97 2.20
N VAL A 265 -13.46 -4.08 1.82
CA VAL A 265 -13.89 -4.36 0.45
C VAL A 265 -15.39 -4.17 0.30
N ILE A 266 -15.81 -3.34 -0.65
CA ILE A 266 -17.16 -3.38 -1.20
C ILE A 266 -17.17 -4.20 -2.47
N THR A 267 -18.20 -5.04 -2.61
CA THR A 267 -18.42 -5.79 -3.85
C THR A 267 -19.59 -5.22 -4.63
N TYR A 268 -19.46 -5.16 -5.95
CA TYR A 268 -20.47 -4.54 -6.81
C TYR A 268 -20.89 -5.46 -7.97
N ARG A 269 -22.18 -5.42 -8.32
CA ARG A 269 -22.73 -6.24 -9.42
C ARG A 269 -22.77 -5.51 -10.77
N ASP A 270 -22.83 -4.18 -10.74
CA ASP A 270 -22.93 -3.31 -11.90
C ASP A 270 -22.37 -1.91 -11.54
N PRO A 271 -22.08 -1.04 -12.53
CA PRO A 271 -21.51 0.29 -12.29
C PRO A 271 -22.35 1.17 -11.36
N SER A 272 -23.67 1.20 -11.54
CA SER A 272 -24.56 2.00 -10.69
C SER A 272 -24.50 1.56 -9.22
N ASN A 273 -24.53 0.25 -8.98
CA ASN A 273 -24.40 -0.31 -7.64
C ASN A 273 -23.04 0.00 -6.99
N LEU A 274 -21.96 0.05 -7.77
CA LEU A 274 -20.64 0.49 -7.28
C LEU A 274 -20.71 1.93 -6.78
N ILE A 275 -21.21 2.86 -7.61
CA ILE A 275 -21.30 4.28 -7.24
C ILE A 275 -22.20 4.46 -6.03
N ASP A 276 -23.37 3.82 -5.99
CA ASP A 276 -24.32 3.91 -4.88
C ASP A 276 -23.72 3.42 -3.55
N SER A 277 -22.85 2.39 -3.61
CA SER A 277 -22.22 1.80 -2.42
C SER A 277 -20.97 2.56 -1.97
N ALA A 278 -20.16 3.07 -2.92
CA ALA A 278 -18.90 3.75 -2.64
C ALA A 278 -19.09 5.21 -2.20
N THR A 279 -20.04 5.92 -2.83
CA THR A 279 -20.26 7.36 -2.66
C THR A 279 -20.49 7.78 -1.20
N PRO A 280 -21.39 7.11 -0.43
CA PRO A 280 -21.63 7.50 0.95
C PRO A 280 -20.38 7.40 1.82
N LEU A 281 -19.62 6.31 1.69
CA LEU A 281 -18.39 6.06 2.47
C LEU A 281 -17.30 7.07 2.12
N ILE A 282 -17.08 7.31 0.82
CA ILE A 282 -16.07 8.26 0.35
C ILE A 282 -16.41 9.67 0.86
N ASN A 283 -17.66 10.10 0.75
CA ASN A 283 -18.08 11.42 1.20
C ASN A 283 -18.00 11.57 2.73
N GLU A 284 -18.40 10.55 3.49
CA GLU A 284 -18.24 10.52 4.95
C GLU A 284 -16.77 10.72 5.34
N TRP A 285 -15.86 9.91 4.80
CA TRP A 285 -14.44 9.98 5.16
C TRP A 285 -13.75 11.27 4.68
N LEU A 286 -14.15 11.79 3.52
CA LEU A 286 -13.67 13.08 3.02
C LEU A 286 -14.20 14.27 3.84
N ASN A 287 -15.35 14.13 4.50
CA ASN A 287 -15.87 15.16 5.40
C ASN A 287 -15.23 15.06 6.79
N ASP A 288 -15.03 13.85 7.32
CA ASP A 288 -14.34 13.62 8.59
C ASP A 288 -12.89 14.13 8.55
N SER A 289 -12.21 13.95 7.42
CA SER A 289 -10.84 14.43 7.22
C SER A 289 -10.71 15.95 7.13
N LYS A 290 -11.82 16.68 6.89
CA LYS A 290 -11.86 18.16 6.89
C LYS A 290 -12.05 18.77 8.28
N GLN A 291 -12.26 17.97 9.33
CA GLN A 291 -12.30 18.49 10.70
C GLN A 291 -10.93 19.08 11.08
N PRO A 292 -10.89 20.27 11.72
CA PRO A 292 -9.65 21.01 11.91
C PRO A 292 -8.77 20.28 12.92
N SER A 293 -7.68 19.69 12.43
CA SER A 293 -6.50 19.53 13.28
C SER A 293 -6.09 20.94 13.70
N SER A 294 -6.38 21.23 14.96
CA SER A 294 -6.04 22.48 15.63
C SER A 294 -4.53 22.55 15.75
N GLU A 295 -3.88 23.05 14.69
CA GLU A 295 -2.62 23.78 14.72
C GLU A 295 -2.45 24.31 13.30
N THR A 296 -2.67 25.60 13.15
CA THR A 296 -2.25 26.39 11.99
C THR A 296 -0.74 26.27 11.84
N ALA A 297 -0.28 25.17 11.24
CA ALA A 297 1.00 25.14 10.56
C ALA A 297 0.87 26.12 9.39
N GLN A 298 1.21 27.38 9.65
CA GLN A 298 1.58 28.30 8.58
C GLN A 298 2.56 27.54 7.68
N PRO A 299 2.35 27.51 6.36
CA PRO A 299 3.35 26.93 5.47
C PRO A 299 4.65 27.67 5.77
N VAL A 300 5.64 26.95 6.29
CA VAL A 300 6.99 27.48 6.40
C VAL A 300 7.45 27.69 4.97
N ILE A 301 7.28 28.92 4.48
CA ILE A 301 7.89 29.37 3.23
C ILE A 301 9.39 29.38 3.51
N ASP A 302 10.02 28.22 3.31
CA ASP A 302 11.46 28.08 3.31
C ASP A 302 11.98 28.91 2.15
N ARG A 303 12.41 30.16 2.43
CA ARG A 303 12.93 31.11 1.43
C ARG A 303 14.22 30.62 0.76
N LYS A 304 14.70 29.43 1.11
CA LYS A 304 15.65 28.64 0.31
C LYS A 304 14.87 27.66 -0.56
N LEU A 305 14.50 28.11 -1.76
CA LEU A 305 14.16 27.23 -2.87
C LEU A 305 15.37 26.34 -3.16
N ASP A 306 15.34 25.12 -2.63
CA ASP A 306 16.21 24.06 -3.10
C ASP A 306 15.55 23.52 -4.37
N LEU A 307 16.17 23.70 -5.54
CA LEU A 307 15.63 23.20 -6.82
C LEU A 307 15.37 21.69 -6.80
N LEU A 308 16.04 20.96 -5.89
CA LEU A 308 15.81 19.54 -5.60
C LEU A 308 14.50 19.25 -4.84
N LYS A 309 13.89 20.25 -4.19
CA LYS A 309 12.57 20.16 -3.51
C LYS A 309 11.40 20.53 -4.42
N LEU A 310 11.65 21.20 -5.55
CA LEU A 310 10.68 21.24 -6.64
C LEU A 310 10.60 19.81 -7.18
N ALA A 311 9.54 19.10 -6.85
CA ALA A 311 9.21 17.81 -7.44
C ALA A 311 8.86 18.02 -8.93
N ILE A 312 9.86 18.32 -9.76
CA ILE A 312 9.78 18.27 -11.21
C ILE A 312 9.72 16.78 -11.54
N GLY A 313 8.52 16.21 -11.66
CA GLY A 313 8.41 14.77 -11.83
C GLY A 313 7.04 14.13 -11.82
N GLU A 314 5.93 14.88 -11.79
CA GLU A 314 4.65 14.27 -12.15
C GLU A 314 4.65 14.11 -13.68
N GLY A 315 4.79 12.87 -14.17
CA GLY A 315 4.92 12.57 -15.60
C GLY A 315 3.70 12.94 -16.46
N ILE A 316 2.63 13.45 -15.84
CA ILE A 316 1.36 13.83 -16.47
C ILE A 316 1.00 15.25 -15.99
N ALA A 317 1.14 16.23 -16.88
CA ALA A 317 0.91 17.65 -16.58
C ALA A 317 -0.51 17.96 -16.06
N GLU A 318 -1.49 17.10 -16.35
CA GLU A 318 -2.88 17.28 -15.89
C GLU A 318 -3.02 17.05 -14.37
N GLN A 319 -2.15 16.23 -13.78
CA GLN A 319 -2.16 15.94 -12.34
C GLN A 319 -1.51 17.05 -11.50
N GLU A 320 -0.75 17.96 -12.15
CA GLU A 320 -0.11 19.10 -11.49
C GLU A 320 -1.02 20.35 -11.42
N ARG A 321 -2.16 20.38 -12.13
CA ARG A 321 -3.03 21.58 -12.24
C ARG A 321 -3.41 22.18 -10.89
N ASP A 322 -3.82 21.35 -9.95
CA ASP A 322 -4.30 21.81 -8.64
C ASP A 322 -3.16 22.21 -7.68
N ARG A 323 -1.92 21.85 -8.04
CA ARG A 323 -0.72 22.05 -7.23
C ARG A 323 0.21 23.14 -7.76
N LEU A 324 0.06 23.54 -9.03
CA LEU A 324 0.81 24.62 -9.69
C LEU A 324 0.89 25.91 -8.87
N GLN A 325 -0.18 26.25 -8.14
CA GLN A 325 -0.22 27.42 -7.25
C GLN A 325 0.81 27.39 -6.10
N TYR A 326 1.30 26.21 -5.71
CA TYR A 326 2.19 26.05 -4.55
C TYR A 326 3.68 26.07 -4.89
N TYR A 327 4.04 26.06 -6.18
CA TYR A 327 5.43 26.14 -6.64
C TYR A 327 5.61 27.03 -7.88
N PHE A 328 4.60 27.85 -8.20
CA PHE A 328 4.74 28.94 -9.15
C PHE A 328 5.85 29.90 -8.66
N VAL A 329 6.92 30.00 -9.44
CA VAL A 329 7.98 30.98 -9.19
C VAL A 329 7.54 32.28 -9.84
N GLU A 330 7.22 33.28 -9.03
CA GLU A 330 6.97 34.62 -9.54
C GLU A 330 8.20 35.15 -10.27
N THR A 331 8.10 35.30 -11.59
CA THR A 331 9.14 35.92 -12.38
C THR A 331 8.94 37.44 -12.46
N PRO A 332 10.00 38.22 -12.75
CA PRO A 332 9.87 39.65 -13.02
C PRO A 332 8.85 39.95 -14.12
N GLU A 333 8.73 39.08 -15.13
CA GLU A 333 7.78 39.20 -16.24
C GLU A 333 6.33 39.00 -15.76
N TYR A 334 6.09 38.06 -14.85
CA TYR A 334 4.77 37.85 -14.22
C TYR A 334 4.34 39.08 -13.41
N ARG A 335 5.25 39.66 -12.61
CA ARG A 335 4.94 40.89 -11.85
C ARG A 335 4.70 42.08 -12.78
N ALA A 336 5.50 42.22 -13.83
CA ALA A 336 5.31 43.26 -14.85
C ALA A 336 3.97 43.11 -15.59
N ALA A 337 3.44 41.89 -15.72
CA ALA A 337 2.10 41.63 -16.27
C ALA A 337 0.97 42.00 -15.31
N LEU A 338 1.12 41.78 -14.00
CA LEU A 338 0.13 42.19 -13.00
C LEU A 338 0.02 43.72 -12.84
N GLU A 339 1.11 44.45 -13.03
CA GLU A 339 1.15 45.91 -12.85
C GLU A 339 0.66 46.72 -14.08
N LYS A 340 0.50 46.07 -15.24
CA LYS A 340 0.17 46.76 -16.50
C LYS A 340 -1.18 46.28 -17.03
N SER A 341 -2.03 47.22 -17.44
CA SER A 341 -3.35 46.92 -17.98
C SER A 341 -3.32 46.07 -19.25
N HIS A 342 -2.25 46.13 -20.05
CA HIS A 342 -2.09 45.34 -21.28
C HIS A 342 -0.66 44.80 -21.41
N VAL A 343 -0.50 43.47 -21.38
CA VAL A 343 0.77 42.77 -21.64
C VAL A 343 0.53 41.61 -22.60
N LEU A 344 1.31 41.57 -23.68
CA LEU A 344 1.35 40.45 -24.62
C LEU A 344 2.49 39.52 -24.20
N ILE A 345 2.15 38.33 -23.71
CA ILE A 345 3.13 37.30 -23.31
C ILE A 345 3.29 36.32 -24.47
N VAL A 346 4.49 36.19 -25.01
CA VAL A 346 4.81 35.25 -26.09
C VAL A 346 5.77 34.19 -25.55
N GLY A 347 5.29 32.96 -25.39
CA GLY A 347 6.11 31.80 -25.03
C GLY A 347 6.69 31.10 -26.26
N SER A 348 7.88 30.51 -26.14
CA SER A 348 8.42 29.60 -27.14
C SER A 348 7.62 28.30 -27.14
N LYS A 349 7.04 27.94 -28.29
CA LYS A 349 6.19 26.76 -28.46
C LYS A 349 6.97 25.48 -28.14
N GLY A 350 6.71 24.87 -26.99
CA GLY A 350 7.12 23.51 -26.68
C GLY A 350 6.40 22.53 -27.62
N THR A 351 7.12 21.56 -28.16
CA THR A 351 6.59 20.55 -29.08
C THR A 351 5.53 19.69 -28.40
N GLY A 352 4.26 19.91 -28.74
CA GLY A 352 3.18 18.97 -28.49
C GLY A 352 2.04 19.49 -27.59
N LYS A 353 1.15 20.30 -28.19
CA LYS A 353 -0.30 20.43 -27.98
C LYS A 353 -0.70 21.87 -28.36
N THR A 354 -1.57 21.98 -29.35
CA THR A 354 -2.09 23.24 -29.87
C THR A 354 -3.26 23.66 -28.99
N GLU A 355 -3.12 24.73 -28.21
CA GLU A 355 -4.26 25.41 -27.59
C GLU A 355 -4.56 26.70 -28.37
N SER A 356 -5.83 26.84 -28.76
CA SER A 356 -6.36 28.07 -29.35
C SER A 356 -6.52 29.12 -28.27
N PRO A 357 -6.13 30.39 -28.50
CA PRO A 357 -6.41 31.45 -27.55
C PRO A 357 -7.89 31.83 -27.62
N LEU A 358 -8.61 31.62 -26.52
CA LEU A 358 -9.85 32.35 -26.24
C LEU A 358 -9.47 33.75 -25.76
N ILE A 359 -9.92 34.76 -26.51
CA ILE A 359 -9.82 36.18 -26.16
C ILE A 359 -11.24 36.61 -25.74
N TYR A 360 -11.35 37.32 -24.60
CA TYR A 360 -12.48 38.22 -24.33
C TYR A 360 -12.15 39.62 -24.83
#